data_AF-A0AAU4YR33-F1
#
_entry.id   AF-A0AAU4YR33-F1
#
_cell.length_a   1.000
_cell.length_b   1.000
_cell.length_c   1.000
_cell.angle_alpha   90.00
_cell.angle_beta   90.00
_cell.angle_gamma   90.00
#
_symmetry.space_group_name_H-M   'P 1'
#
loop_
_entity.id
_entity.type
_entity.pdbx_description
1 polymer ?
#
loop_
_entity_poly.entity_id
_entity_poly.type
_entity_poly.pdbx_seq_one_letter_code
_entity_poly.pdbx_strand_id
1 'polypeptide(L)'
;MTVKRTLASAATAVLLLAGALAAAASPAGAADCPSGEFCTWENADFSGQRANWSGDDHWWESWIADEDSSWANHGISGPGIKDHVKVYSSANLGGHMTICLAPGQEVNYNGAANDNGDSHTWAMGC
;
A
#
# COMPACT_ATOMS: atom_id res chain seq x y z
N MET A 1 30.79 -54.30 34.44
CA MET A 1 30.79 -53.15 33.51
C MET A 1 30.77 -53.73 32.10
N THR A 2 29.95 -53.40 31.11
CA THR A 2 28.89 -52.41 30.83
C THR A 2 28.41 -52.84 29.41
N VAL A 3 27.15 -53.27 29.20
CA VAL A 3 26.11 -52.55 28.39
C VAL A 3 26.51 -52.31 26.93
N LYS A 4 25.71 -52.46 25.86
CA LYS A 4 24.37 -52.97 25.51
C LYS A 4 24.33 -52.93 23.96
N ARG A 5 23.45 -53.77 23.40
CA ARG A 5 22.75 -53.70 22.09
C ARG A 5 22.96 -52.44 21.23
N THR A 6 23.23 -52.65 19.94
CA THR A 6 22.97 -51.69 18.85
C THR A 6 22.86 -52.47 17.52
N LEU A 7 22.04 -52.15 16.51
CA LEU A 7 20.98 -51.17 16.29
C LEU A 7 20.17 -51.70 15.08
N ALA A 8 18.84 -51.62 15.15
CA ALA A 8 17.94 -52.01 14.07
C ALA A 8 18.03 -51.02 12.89
N SER A 9 18.03 -51.56 11.67
CA SER A 9 17.97 -50.80 10.42
C SER A 9 16.66 -50.00 10.33
N ALA A 10 16.74 -48.68 10.37
CA ALA A 10 15.62 -47.80 10.09
C ALA A 10 15.70 -47.34 8.63
N ALA A 11 14.74 -47.77 7.82
CA ALA A 11 14.48 -47.21 6.50
C ALA A 11 13.83 -45.83 6.68
N THR A 12 14.38 -44.79 6.07
CA THR A 12 13.77 -43.46 6.05
C THR A 12 13.61 -43.03 4.59
N ALA A 13 12.43 -43.27 4.04
CA ALA A 13 12.00 -42.64 2.79
C ALA A 13 11.35 -41.30 3.17
N VAL A 14 12.11 -40.21 3.02
CA VAL A 14 11.57 -38.85 3.18
C VAL A 14 11.08 -38.42 1.80
N LEU A 15 9.76 -38.38 1.63
CA LEU A 15 9.10 -37.81 0.45
C LEU A 15 9.37 -36.30 0.42
N LEU A 16 10.06 -35.84 -0.62
CA LEU A 16 10.23 -34.44 -0.94
C LEU A 16 8.88 -33.85 -1.37
N LEU A 17 8.16 -33.21 -0.45
CA LEU A 17 7.07 -32.31 -0.77
C LEU A 17 7.64 -30.99 -1.31
N ALA A 18 8.05 -31.00 -2.57
CA ALA A 18 8.26 -29.77 -3.34
C ALA A 18 6.90 -29.23 -3.76
N GLY A 19 6.14 -28.69 -2.80
CA GLY A 19 4.96 -27.88 -3.08
C GLY A 19 5.43 -26.56 -3.65
N ALA A 20 5.43 -26.45 -4.98
CA ALA A 20 5.59 -25.18 -5.67
C ALA A 20 4.42 -24.27 -5.24
N LEU A 21 4.67 -23.37 -4.29
CA LEU A 21 3.84 -22.19 -4.09
C LEU A 21 4.06 -21.30 -5.32
N ALA A 22 3.34 -21.58 -6.40
CA ALA A 22 3.05 -20.56 -7.39
C ALA A 22 2.16 -19.53 -6.67
N ALA A 23 2.76 -18.47 -6.15
CA ALA A 23 2.02 -17.28 -5.75
C ALA A 23 1.24 -16.83 -6.99
N ALA A 24 -0.06 -17.08 -7.00
CA ALA A 24 -0.93 -16.54 -8.01
C ALA A 24 -0.83 -15.01 -7.87
N ALA A 25 -0.20 -14.35 -8.84
CA ALA A 25 -0.32 -12.91 -8.97
C ALA A 25 -1.81 -12.64 -9.25
N SER A 26 -2.53 -12.21 -8.21
CA SER A 26 -3.87 -11.66 -8.41
C SER A 26 -3.73 -10.52 -9.42
N PRO A 27 -4.58 -10.46 -10.47
CA PRO A 27 -4.61 -9.26 -11.30
C PRO A 27 -4.83 -8.07 -10.38
N ALA A 28 -4.07 -6.98 -10.58
CA ALA A 28 -4.25 -5.75 -9.81
C ALA A 28 -5.73 -5.35 -9.90
N GLY A 29 -6.43 -5.52 -8.79
CA GLY A 29 -7.84 -5.14 -8.70
C GLY A 29 -7.94 -3.63 -8.74
N ALA A 30 -9.12 -3.11 -9.13
CA ALA A 30 -9.42 -1.71 -8.89
C ALA A 30 -9.25 -1.42 -7.39
N ALA A 31 -8.83 -0.20 -7.06
CA ALA A 31 -8.58 0.19 -5.69
C ALA A 31 -9.86 0.09 -4.85
N ASP A 32 -9.82 -0.63 -3.72
CA ASP A 32 -10.92 -0.66 -2.76
C ASP A 32 -10.92 0.63 -1.91
N CYS A 33 -11.26 1.74 -2.57
CA CYS A 33 -11.40 3.07 -1.97
C CYS A 33 -12.87 3.52 -1.98
N PRO A 34 -13.47 3.89 -0.83
CA PRO A 34 -14.84 4.37 -0.81
C PRO A 34 -15.03 5.67 -1.61
N SER A 35 -16.22 5.85 -2.17
CA SER A 35 -16.58 7.13 -2.81
C SER A 35 -16.49 8.28 -1.81
N GLY A 36 -15.87 9.39 -2.23
CA GLY A 36 -15.61 10.57 -1.41
C GLY A 36 -14.30 10.52 -0.63
N GLU A 37 -13.50 9.46 -0.76
CA GLU A 37 -12.25 9.30 -0.02
C GLU A 37 -11.04 9.36 -0.95
N PHE A 38 -9.93 9.83 -0.37
CA PHE A 38 -8.58 9.58 -0.84
C PHE A 38 -8.01 8.42 -0.03
N CYS A 39 -7.43 7.42 -0.70
CA CYS A 39 -6.87 6.25 -0.07
C CYS A 39 -5.41 6.04 -0.46
N THR A 40 -4.61 5.58 0.51
CA THR A 40 -3.22 5.16 0.31
C THR A 40 -3.01 3.79 0.93
N TRP A 41 -2.06 3.04 0.37
CA TRP A 41 -1.70 1.71 0.85
C TRP A 41 -0.19 1.59 1.03
N GLU A 42 0.20 0.81 2.03
CA GLU A 42 1.62 0.52 2.35
C GLU A 42 2.38 -0.13 1.19
N ASN A 43 1.69 -0.86 0.32
CA ASN A 43 2.34 -1.59 -0.77
C ASN A 43 1.75 -1.20 -2.12
N ALA A 44 2.49 -1.54 -3.17
CA ALA A 44 2.01 -1.42 -4.54
C ALA A 44 0.74 -2.24 -4.78
N ASP A 45 0.05 -1.91 -5.88
CA ASP A 45 -1.15 -2.61 -6.36
C ASP A 45 -2.28 -2.68 -5.31
N PHE A 46 -2.44 -1.60 -4.51
CA PHE A 46 -3.51 -1.41 -3.52
C PHE A 46 -3.54 -2.50 -2.45
N SER A 47 -2.36 -2.91 -1.98
CA SER A 47 -2.19 -4.02 -1.04
C SER A 47 -1.56 -3.59 0.28
N GLY A 48 -1.72 -4.40 1.33
CA GLY A 48 -1.30 -4.06 2.70
C GLY A 48 -2.34 -3.25 3.45
N GLN A 49 -1.91 -2.59 4.53
CA GLN A 49 -2.79 -1.72 5.30
C GLN A 49 -3.14 -0.46 4.49
N ARG A 50 -4.41 -0.04 4.58
CA ARG A 50 -4.93 1.14 3.90
C ARG A 50 -5.19 2.27 4.89
N ALA A 51 -4.76 3.48 4.56
CA ALA A 51 -5.27 4.71 5.15
C ALA A 51 -6.25 5.40 4.19
N ASN A 52 -7.24 6.12 4.72
CA ASN A 52 -8.15 6.88 3.89
C ASN A 52 -8.70 8.13 4.60
N TRP A 53 -8.99 9.16 3.80
CA TRP A 53 -9.46 10.46 4.27
C TRP A 53 -10.48 11.09 3.31
N SER A 54 -11.54 11.68 3.85
CA SER A 54 -12.51 12.52 3.10
C SER A 54 -12.19 14.01 3.13
N GLY A 55 -11.13 14.41 3.82
CA GLY A 55 -10.68 15.80 3.95
C GLY A 55 -9.17 15.90 4.01
N ASP A 56 -8.65 17.11 4.19
CA ASP A 56 -7.22 17.36 4.34
C ASP A 56 -6.66 16.62 5.57
N ASP A 57 -5.45 16.09 5.46
CA ASP A 57 -4.69 15.59 6.61
C ASP A 57 -3.26 16.09 6.54
N HIS A 58 -2.87 16.87 7.54
CA HIS A 58 -1.59 17.54 7.62
C HIS A 58 -0.55 16.75 8.42
N TRP A 59 -0.91 15.58 8.94
CA TRP A 59 0.00 14.74 9.72
C TRP A 59 -0.43 13.29 9.61
N TRP A 60 0.12 12.57 8.63
CA TRP A 60 -0.17 11.15 8.52
C TRP A 60 0.34 10.38 9.74
N GLU A 61 -0.39 9.33 10.10
CA GLU A 61 0.04 8.43 11.15
C GLU A 61 1.36 7.76 10.77
N SER A 62 2.24 7.55 11.75
CA SER A 62 3.62 7.10 11.50
C SER A 62 3.75 5.73 10.85
N TRP A 63 2.66 4.97 10.74
CA TRP A 63 2.65 3.66 10.07
C TRP A 63 2.37 3.76 8.56
N ILE A 64 1.88 4.90 8.07
CA ILE A 64 1.65 5.14 6.64
C ILE A 64 2.49 6.31 6.09
N ALA A 65 2.92 7.23 6.96
CA ALA A 65 3.89 8.25 6.60
C ALA A 65 5.21 7.61 6.14
N ASP A 66 5.72 8.02 4.99
CA ASP A 66 6.91 7.48 4.33
C ASP A 66 6.84 5.97 4.03
N GLU A 67 5.64 5.36 4.00
CA GLU A 67 5.45 3.94 3.71
C GLU A 67 4.42 3.71 2.59
N ASP A 68 3.89 4.78 1.99
CA ASP A 68 2.87 4.69 0.95
C ASP A 68 3.43 4.31 -0.43
N SER A 69 2.83 3.30 -1.06
CA SER A 69 3.30 2.74 -2.33
C SER A 69 2.24 2.68 -3.43
N SER A 70 0.96 2.89 -3.09
CA SER A 70 -0.13 3.05 -4.07
C SER A 70 -1.25 3.96 -3.54
N TRP A 71 -1.99 4.57 -4.46
CA TRP A 71 -2.91 5.68 -4.16
C TRP A 71 -4.18 5.61 -5.02
N ALA A 72 -5.31 6.04 -4.46
CA ALA A 72 -6.55 6.21 -5.20
C ALA A 72 -7.28 7.46 -4.72
N ASN A 73 -7.76 8.29 -5.65
CA ASN A 73 -8.62 9.43 -5.36
C ASN A 73 -10.03 9.14 -5.87
N HIS A 74 -10.93 8.72 -4.99
CA HIS A 74 -12.34 8.51 -5.31
C HIS A 74 -13.21 9.69 -4.85
N GLY A 75 -12.63 10.89 -4.84
CA GLY A 75 -13.31 12.13 -4.48
C GLY A 75 -14.55 12.46 -5.32
N ILE A 76 -15.39 13.32 -4.76
CA ILE A 76 -16.61 13.79 -5.42
C ILE A 76 -16.30 15.07 -6.19
N SER A 77 -16.50 15.04 -7.51
CA SER A 77 -16.35 16.23 -8.36
C SER A 77 -17.64 17.06 -8.42
N GLY A 78 -17.47 18.38 -8.55
CA GLY A 78 -18.58 19.30 -8.77
C GLY A 78 -18.12 20.77 -8.85
N PRO A 79 -18.99 21.69 -9.28
CA PRO A 79 -18.66 23.11 -9.35
C PRO A 79 -18.19 23.65 -7.99
N GLY A 80 -16.97 24.19 -7.95
CA GLY A 80 -16.38 24.75 -6.73
C GLY A 80 -15.92 23.72 -5.70
N ILE A 81 -15.95 22.43 -6.02
CA ILE A 81 -15.43 21.37 -5.16
C ILE A 81 -13.96 21.12 -5.51
N LYS A 82 -13.11 21.08 -4.49
CA LYS A 82 -11.74 20.59 -4.60
C LYS A 82 -11.79 19.08 -4.69
N ASP A 83 -11.39 18.52 -5.83
CA ASP A 83 -11.52 17.10 -6.14
C ASP A 83 -10.20 16.45 -6.56
N HIS A 84 -9.11 17.22 -6.58
CA HIS A 84 -7.77 16.69 -6.76
C HIS A 84 -7.10 16.53 -5.39
N VAL A 85 -6.21 15.56 -5.26
CA VAL A 85 -5.43 15.36 -4.04
C VAL A 85 -3.97 15.64 -4.33
N LYS A 86 -3.32 16.49 -3.53
CA LYS A 86 -1.88 16.71 -3.54
C LYS A 86 -1.27 16.09 -2.30
N VAL A 87 -0.35 15.16 -2.48
CA VAL A 87 0.44 14.53 -1.40
C VAL A 87 1.79 15.25 -1.31
N TYR A 88 2.28 15.40 -0.09
CA TYR A 88 3.49 16.12 0.24
C TYR A 88 4.43 15.25 1.08
N SER A 89 5.73 15.43 0.88
CA SER A 89 6.79 14.62 1.50
C SER A 89 7.10 14.96 2.96
N SER A 90 6.32 15.84 3.57
CA SER A 90 6.49 16.22 4.96
C SER A 90 5.17 16.67 5.54
N ALA A 91 5.01 16.51 6.85
CA ALA A 91 3.88 17.02 7.60
C ALA A 91 3.64 18.53 7.35
N ASN A 92 2.41 18.96 7.61
CA ASN A 92 1.90 20.32 7.45
C ASN A 92 1.98 20.85 6.01
N LEU A 93 1.77 19.98 5.03
CA LEU A 93 1.88 20.30 3.59
C LEU A 93 3.26 20.86 3.23
N GLY A 94 4.29 20.39 3.94
CA GLY A 94 5.68 20.81 3.76
C GLY A 94 6.41 20.00 2.69
N GLY A 95 7.72 20.23 2.56
CA GLY A 95 8.53 19.47 1.60
C GLY A 95 8.13 19.70 0.15
N HIS A 96 8.29 18.68 -0.68
CA HIS A 96 7.90 18.71 -2.09
C HIS A 96 6.60 17.94 -2.31
N MET A 97 5.81 18.34 -3.32
CA MET A 97 4.65 17.56 -3.74
C MET A 97 5.13 16.28 -4.42
N THR A 98 4.72 15.13 -3.90
CA THR A 98 5.20 13.82 -4.37
C THR A 98 4.33 13.28 -5.49
N ILE A 99 3.02 13.40 -5.34
CA ILE A 99 2.05 13.01 -6.34
C ILE A 99 0.82 13.92 -6.28
N CYS A 100 0.16 14.08 -7.42
CA CYS A 100 -1.14 14.69 -7.49
C CYS A 100 -2.09 13.80 -8.29
N LEU A 101 -3.27 13.54 -7.74
CA LEU A 101 -4.27 12.64 -8.30
C LEU A 101 -5.51 13.42 -8.69
N ALA A 102 -5.93 13.30 -9.95
CA ALA A 102 -7.24 13.73 -10.42
C ALA A 102 -8.35 12.85 -9.80
N PRO A 103 -9.61 13.35 -9.72
CA PRO A 103 -10.73 12.52 -9.27
C PRO A 103 -10.92 11.29 -10.15
N GLY A 104 -11.11 10.13 -9.52
CA GLY A 104 -11.20 8.82 -10.17
C GLY A 104 -9.85 8.22 -10.57
N GLN A 105 -8.73 8.89 -10.29
CA GLN A 105 -7.41 8.37 -10.61
C GLN A 105 -6.97 7.34 -9.56
N GLU A 106 -6.50 6.19 -10.05
CA GLU A 106 -5.83 5.15 -9.29
C GLU A 106 -4.39 5.01 -9.79
N VAL A 107 -3.43 4.97 -8.86
CA VAL A 107 -1.99 4.83 -9.14
C VAL A 107 -1.50 3.62 -8.36
N ASN A 108 -1.30 2.52 -9.08
CA ASN A 108 -0.90 1.25 -8.48
C ASN A 108 0.57 1.24 -8.03
N TYR A 109 1.42 2.09 -8.62
CA TYR A 109 2.80 2.32 -8.18
C TYR A 109 3.39 3.57 -8.83
N ASN A 110 4.26 4.30 -8.12
CA ASN A 110 5.06 5.39 -8.67
C ASN A 110 6.39 5.53 -7.92
N GLY A 111 7.50 5.15 -8.56
CA GLY A 111 8.82 5.14 -7.92
C GLY A 111 9.36 6.51 -7.47
N ALA A 112 8.81 7.64 -7.93
CA ALA A 112 9.18 8.97 -7.44
C ALA A 112 8.39 9.39 -6.19
N ALA A 113 7.20 8.80 -5.98
CA ALA A 113 6.32 9.10 -4.86
C ALA A 113 6.30 8.00 -3.79
N ASN A 114 6.87 6.83 -4.08
CA ASN A 114 6.94 5.69 -3.18
C ASN A 114 7.64 6.04 -1.87
N ASP A 115 7.04 5.63 -0.75
CA ASP A 115 7.60 5.75 0.60
C ASP A 115 8.00 7.20 0.92
N ASN A 116 7.16 8.16 0.52
CA ASN A 116 7.52 9.57 0.51
C ASN A 116 6.30 10.49 0.71
N GLY A 117 5.16 9.99 1.18
CA GLY A 117 4.00 10.79 1.57
C GLY A 117 3.90 10.94 3.09
N ASP A 118 3.61 12.15 3.58
CA ASP A 118 3.48 12.45 5.02
C ASP A 118 2.33 13.42 5.32
N SER A 119 1.77 14.07 4.30
CA SER A 119 0.53 14.83 4.40
C SER A 119 -0.15 15.02 3.05
N HIS A 120 -1.41 15.45 3.05
CA HIS A 120 -2.13 15.77 1.83
C HIS A 120 -3.18 16.88 2.00
N THR A 121 -3.58 17.47 0.88
CA THR A 121 -4.73 18.37 0.80
C THR A 121 -5.54 18.14 -0.48
N TRP A 122 -6.84 18.41 -0.38
CA TRP A 122 -7.75 18.57 -1.49
C TRP A 122 -7.55 19.93 -2.18
N ALA A 123 -7.41 19.90 -3.50
CA ALA A 123 -7.10 21.03 -4.35
C ALA A 123 -8.03 21.12 -5.57
N MET A 124 -8.03 22.29 -6.23
CA MET A 124 -8.81 22.54 -7.45
C MET A 124 -8.18 21.92 -8.71
N GLY A 125 -6.99 21.35 -8.61
CA GLY A 125 -6.22 20.85 -9.73
C GLY A 125 -4.82 20.42 -9.30
N CYS A 126 -4.18 19.64 -10.16
CA CYS A 126 -2.72 19.48 -10.18
C CYS A 126 -2.12 20.73 -10.85
#